data_AF-A0A964Z5Z7-F1
#
_entry.id   AF-A0A964Z5Z7-F1
#
_cell.length_a   1.000
_cell.length_b   1.000
_cell.length_c   1.000
_cell.angle_alpha   90.00
_cell.angle_beta   90.00
_cell.angle_gamma   90.00
#
_symmetry.space_group_name_H-M   'P 1'
#
loop_
_entity.id
_entity.type
_entity.pdbx_description
1 polymer ?
#
loop_
_entity_poly.entity_id
_entity_poly.type
_entity_poly.pdbx_seq_one_letter_code
_entity_poly.pdbx_strand_id
1 'polypeptide(L)'
;MLSLWHLIKRFFGSITASPLSAAEQVELVAMLLPAEYALFVRLATSDQRHALHVLRRFDRLVPAAPVAVRRAALLHDIGKLEAGLGTARRVAATVIGPRTKAFRAYREHERIGSRMLAAAGSDPQTVSLVRGEGDVAHVAALRRADAV
;
A
#
# COMPACT_ATOMS: atom_id res chain seq x y z
N MET A 1 -13.91 13.79 21.16
CA MET A 1 -13.52 12.57 21.91
C MET A 1 -13.57 11.40 20.94
N LEU A 2 -12.40 10.87 20.56
CA LEU A 2 -12.29 9.76 19.62
C LEU A 2 -12.73 8.48 20.35
N SER A 3 -13.93 7.99 20.06
CA SER A 3 -14.47 6.79 20.69
C SER A 3 -13.62 5.58 20.31
N LEU A 4 -13.19 4.85 21.33
CA LEU A 4 -12.48 3.56 21.28
C LEU A 4 -13.16 2.56 20.31
N TRP A 5 -14.46 2.72 20.09
CA TRP A 5 -15.28 1.98 19.14
C TRP A 5 -14.83 2.08 17.67
N HIS A 6 -14.36 3.25 17.21
CA HIS A 6 -13.91 3.42 15.82
C HIS A 6 -12.57 2.73 15.56
N LEU A 7 -11.67 2.76 16.55
CA LEU A 7 -10.41 2.01 16.48
C LEU A 7 -10.68 0.50 16.56
N ILE A 8 -11.62 0.06 17.40
CA ILE A 8 -12.07 -1.34 17.50
C ILE A 8 -12.74 -1.79 16.19
N LYS A 9 -13.54 -0.97 15.51
CA LYS A 9 -14.14 -1.34 14.21
C LYS A 9 -13.08 -1.48 13.11
N ARG A 10 -12.05 -0.62 13.06
CA ARG A 10 -10.86 -0.80 12.20
C ARG A 10 -10.06 -2.05 12.59
N PHE A 11 -10.03 -2.39 13.88
CA PHE A 11 -9.34 -3.55 14.45
C PHE A 11 -10.03 -4.88 14.14
N PHE A 12 -11.37 -4.91 14.06
CA PHE A 12 -12.15 -6.12 13.75
C PHE A 12 -12.49 -6.30 12.26
N GLY A 13 -12.36 -5.26 11.43
CA GLY A 13 -12.31 -5.43 9.97
C GLY A 13 -11.12 -6.27 9.47
N SER A 14 -10.15 -6.56 10.36
CA SER A 14 -9.03 -7.47 10.11
C SER A 14 -9.33 -8.93 10.44
N ILE A 15 -10.53 -9.28 10.89
CA ILE A 15 -10.91 -10.68 11.09
C ILE A 15 -11.58 -11.15 9.79
N THR A 16 -10.82 -11.92 9.03
CA THR A 16 -11.11 -12.51 7.70
C THR A 16 -11.33 -11.50 6.58
N ALA A 17 -10.26 -10.79 6.17
CA ALA A 17 -10.23 -10.28 4.80
C ALA A 17 -10.24 -11.49 3.85
N SER A 18 -11.27 -11.61 3.01
CA SER A 18 -11.34 -12.70 2.04
C SER A 18 -10.14 -12.65 1.09
N PRO A 19 -9.50 -13.79 0.77
CA PRO A 19 -8.49 -13.87 -0.27
C PRO A 19 -8.99 -13.30 -1.58
N LEU A 20 -8.09 -12.75 -2.40
CA LEU A 20 -8.44 -12.28 -3.74
C LEU A 20 -9.09 -13.43 -4.53
N SER A 21 -10.20 -13.13 -5.20
CA SER A 21 -10.86 -14.07 -6.11
C SER A 21 -9.93 -14.43 -7.28
N ALA A 22 -10.22 -15.54 -7.95
CA ALA A 22 -9.45 -15.95 -9.14
C ALA A 22 -9.45 -14.85 -10.23
N ALA A 23 -10.57 -14.17 -10.44
CA ALA A 23 -10.68 -13.08 -11.40
C ALA A 23 -9.80 -11.87 -11.01
N GLU A 24 -9.80 -11.50 -9.72
CA GLU A 24 -8.92 -10.44 -9.21
C GLU A 24 -7.44 -10.82 -9.37
N GLN A 25 -7.06 -12.08 -9.11
CA GLN A 25 -5.69 -12.56 -9.30
C GLN A 25 -5.26 -12.48 -10.77
N VAL A 26 -6.11 -12.91 -11.70
CA VAL A 26 -5.84 -12.82 -13.16
C VAL A 26 -5.63 -11.36 -13.58
N GLU A 27 -6.43 -10.44 -13.07
CA GLU A 27 -6.26 -9.01 -13.36
C GLU A 27 -4.91 -8.48 -12.83
N LEU A 28 -4.53 -8.87 -11.61
CA LEU A 28 -3.25 -8.44 -11.06
C LEU A 28 -2.07 -9.04 -11.83
N VAL A 29 -2.15 -10.29 -12.26
CA VAL A 29 -1.13 -10.93 -13.11
C VAL A 29 -1.01 -10.24 -14.47
N ALA A 30 -2.12 -9.79 -15.05
CA ALA A 30 -2.11 -9.05 -16.31
C ALA A 30 -1.54 -7.62 -16.14
N MET A 31 -1.70 -7.01 -14.95
CA MET A 31 -1.21 -5.67 -14.67
C MET A 31 0.26 -5.65 -14.22
N LEU A 32 0.69 -6.56 -13.36
CA LEU A 32 1.99 -6.55 -12.71
C LEU A 32 3.06 -7.28 -13.53
N LEU A 33 4.32 -6.90 -13.32
CA LEU A 33 5.43 -7.76 -13.72
C LEU A 33 5.44 -9.05 -12.88
N PRO A 34 5.98 -10.18 -13.39
CA PRO A 34 6.09 -11.40 -12.60
C PRO A 34 6.82 -11.21 -11.26
N ALA A 35 7.88 -10.41 -11.24
CA ALA A 35 8.63 -10.10 -10.02
C ALA A 35 7.84 -9.21 -9.04
N GLU A 36 7.05 -8.25 -9.54
CA GLU A 36 6.15 -7.43 -8.72
C GLU A 36 5.05 -8.29 -8.09
N TYR A 37 4.44 -9.19 -8.88
CA TYR A 37 3.42 -10.11 -8.39
C TYR A 37 3.98 -11.06 -7.32
N ALA A 38 5.20 -11.57 -7.51
CA ALA A 38 5.89 -12.41 -6.52
C ALA A 38 6.12 -11.68 -5.19
N LEU A 39 6.36 -10.37 -5.21
CA LEU A 39 6.39 -9.57 -3.98
C LEU A 39 4.98 -9.39 -3.40
N PHE A 40 4.00 -9.05 -4.24
CA PHE A 40 2.63 -8.77 -3.81
C PHE A 40 2.00 -9.95 -3.06
N VAL A 41 2.14 -11.18 -3.56
CA VAL A 41 1.55 -12.37 -2.93
C VAL A 41 2.15 -12.73 -1.57
N ARG A 42 3.29 -12.13 -1.21
CA ARG A 42 3.92 -12.29 0.12
C ARG A 42 3.29 -11.38 1.18
N LEU A 43 2.52 -10.37 0.77
CA LEU A 43 1.76 -9.54 1.71
C LEU A 43 0.71 -10.39 2.45
N ALA A 44 0.38 -10.02 3.68
CA ALA A 44 -0.74 -10.65 4.38
C ALA A 44 -2.04 -10.48 3.58
N THR A 45 -2.97 -11.42 3.66
CA THR A 45 -4.24 -11.38 2.91
C THR A 45 -5.01 -10.07 3.11
N SER A 46 -4.98 -9.50 4.32
CA SER A 46 -5.57 -8.19 4.61
C SER A 46 -4.89 -7.04 3.87
N ASP A 47 -3.56 -7.09 3.75
CA ASP A 47 -2.79 -6.08 3.02
C ASP A 47 -3.01 -6.20 1.50
N GLN A 48 -3.10 -7.42 0.95
CA GLN A 48 -3.44 -7.63 -0.47
C GLN A 48 -4.83 -7.06 -0.80
N ARG A 49 -5.82 -7.32 0.06
CA ARG A 49 -7.18 -6.78 -0.11
C ARG A 49 -7.22 -5.26 0.03
N HIS A 50 -6.49 -4.72 1.01
CA HIS A 50 -6.33 -3.27 1.18
C HIS A 50 -5.72 -2.63 -0.07
N ALA A 51 -4.61 -3.17 -0.56
CA ALA A 51 -3.96 -2.70 -1.77
C ALA A 51 -4.91 -2.66 -2.98
N LEU A 52 -5.73 -3.71 -3.18
CA LEU A 52 -6.72 -3.71 -4.24
C LEU A 52 -7.79 -2.62 -4.03
N HIS A 53 -8.28 -2.42 -2.81
CA HIS A 53 -9.21 -1.32 -2.51
C HIS A 53 -8.59 0.06 -2.79
N VAL A 54 -7.31 0.25 -2.45
CA VAL A 54 -6.56 1.48 -2.75
C VAL A 54 -6.48 1.67 -4.26
N LEU A 55 -6.11 0.65 -5.03
CA LEU A 55 -6.11 0.71 -6.49
C LEU A 55 -7.50 1.11 -7.05
N ARG A 56 -8.59 0.50 -6.58
CA ARG A 56 -9.95 0.85 -7.05
C ARG A 56 -10.37 2.27 -6.70
N ARG A 57 -9.97 2.79 -5.53
CA ARG A 57 -10.21 4.19 -5.16
C ARG A 57 -9.36 5.12 -6.01
N PHE A 58 -8.10 4.76 -6.23
CA PHE A 58 -7.16 5.50 -7.07
C PHE A 58 -7.68 5.61 -8.51
N ASP A 59 -8.11 4.50 -9.12
CA ASP A 59 -8.67 4.47 -10.48
C ASP A 59 -9.90 5.38 -10.64
N ARG A 60 -10.68 5.60 -9.55
CA ARG A 60 -11.81 6.55 -9.54
C ARG A 60 -11.37 8.01 -9.41
N LEU A 61 -10.26 8.27 -8.73
CA LEU A 61 -9.71 9.63 -8.54
C LEU A 61 -8.91 10.09 -9.75
N VAL A 62 -8.23 9.16 -10.42
CA VAL A 62 -7.39 9.41 -11.59
C VAL A 62 -7.78 8.43 -12.71
N PRO A 63 -8.91 8.70 -13.39
CA PRO A 63 -9.31 7.88 -14.53
C PRO A 63 -8.21 7.86 -15.60
N ALA A 64 -8.00 6.70 -16.22
CA ALA A 64 -6.99 6.49 -17.27
C ALA A 64 -5.54 6.78 -16.84
N ALA A 65 -5.22 6.68 -15.55
CA ALA A 65 -3.83 6.73 -15.09
C ALA A 65 -2.95 5.70 -15.82
N PRO A 66 -1.71 6.05 -16.20
CA PRO A 66 -0.77 5.10 -16.79
C PRO A 66 -0.59 3.86 -15.92
N VAL A 67 -0.34 2.69 -16.54
CA VAL A 67 -0.22 1.42 -15.81
C VAL A 67 0.84 1.48 -14.70
N ALA A 68 1.97 2.18 -14.91
CA ALA A 68 2.99 2.37 -13.89
C ALA A 68 2.48 3.11 -12.63
N VAL A 69 1.62 4.12 -12.82
CA VAL A 69 0.99 4.85 -11.71
C VAL A 69 0.02 3.95 -10.94
N ARG A 70 -0.76 3.15 -11.66
CA ARG A 70 -1.68 2.16 -11.07
C ARG A 70 -0.94 1.08 -10.30
N ARG A 71 0.20 0.60 -10.83
CA ARG A 71 1.12 -0.32 -10.14
C ARG A 71 1.61 0.29 -8.82
N ALA A 72 2.00 1.56 -8.81
CA ALA A 72 2.42 2.21 -7.57
C ALA A 72 1.30 2.24 -6.53
N ALA A 73 0.05 2.52 -6.93
CA ALA A 73 -1.08 2.50 -6.01
C ALA A 73 -1.29 1.11 -5.38
N LEU A 74 -1.15 0.05 -6.18
CA LEU A 74 -1.27 -1.33 -5.72
C LEU A 74 -0.08 -1.77 -4.84
N LEU A 75 1.13 -1.29 -5.13
CA LEU A 75 2.39 -1.75 -4.52
C LEU A 75 2.94 -0.81 -3.44
N HIS A 76 2.25 0.28 -3.10
CA HIS A 76 2.75 1.31 -2.18
C HIS A 76 3.16 0.77 -0.81
N ASP A 77 2.51 -0.31 -0.37
CA ASP A 77 2.71 -0.93 0.93
C ASP A 77 3.73 -2.08 0.93
N ILE A 78 4.43 -2.35 -0.18
CA ILE A 78 5.29 -3.53 -0.32
C ILE A 78 6.46 -3.56 0.68
N GLY A 79 6.89 -2.38 1.14
CA GLY A 79 7.93 -2.27 2.18
C GLY A 79 7.51 -2.83 3.54
N LYS A 80 6.21 -3.12 3.77
CA LYS A 80 5.74 -3.84 4.96
C LYS A 80 6.39 -5.22 5.11
N LEU A 81 6.81 -5.85 4.01
CA LEU A 81 7.46 -7.18 4.01
C LEU A 81 8.74 -7.23 4.84
N GLU A 82 9.55 -6.17 4.79
CA GLU A 82 10.87 -6.14 5.44
C GLU A 82 10.97 -5.14 6.59
N ALA A 83 10.02 -4.20 6.71
CA ALA A 83 10.02 -3.21 7.78
C ALA A 83 9.75 -3.79 9.19
N GLY A 84 9.62 -5.12 9.35
CA GLY A 84 9.47 -5.78 10.66
C GLY A 84 8.16 -5.41 11.39
N LEU A 85 7.14 -4.97 10.65
CA LEU A 85 5.91 -4.40 11.18
C LEU A 85 4.87 -5.43 11.63
N GLY A 86 5.21 -6.72 11.62
CA GLY A 86 4.28 -7.85 11.73
C GLY A 86 3.34 -7.83 12.94
N THR A 87 3.72 -7.17 14.04
CA THR A 87 2.87 -7.06 15.25
C THR A 87 2.98 -5.70 15.96
N ALA A 88 4.14 -5.04 15.93
CA ALA A 88 4.44 -3.84 16.74
C ALA A 88 3.81 -2.52 16.22
N ARG A 89 3.21 -2.51 15.02
CA ARG A 89 2.54 -1.33 14.46
C ARG A 89 1.18 -1.02 15.14
N ARG A 90 0.59 -2.01 15.83
CA ARG A 90 -0.76 -1.91 16.44
C ARG A 90 -0.90 -0.87 17.56
N VAL A 91 0.19 -0.50 18.23
CA VAL A 91 0.14 0.47 19.34
C VAL A 91 0.68 1.85 18.92
N ALA A 92 1.63 1.89 17.99
CA ALA A 92 2.32 3.13 17.66
C ALA A 92 1.46 4.09 16.81
N ALA A 93 0.48 3.59 16.04
CA ALA A 93 -0.37 4.42 15.18
C ALA A 93 -1.33 5.36 15.93
N THR A 94 -1.52 5.18 17.24
CA THR A 94 -2.50 5.96 18.01
C THR A 94 -2.01 7.37 18.37
N VAL A 95 -0.71 7.68 18.27
CA VAL A 95 -0.17 8.93 18.85
C VAL A 95 1.01 9.51 18.07
N ILE A 96 0.85 10.04 16.84
CA ILE A 96 2.05 10.52 16.12
C ILE A 96 1.84 11.80 15.30
N GLY A 97 2.36 12.89 15.87
CA GLY A 97 2.91 14.04 15.12
C GLY A 97 4.37 13.80 14.65
N PRO A 98 5.03 14.77 14.01
CA PRO A 98 6.18 14.58 13.10
C PRO A 98 7.51 14.03 13.69
N ARG A 99 7.57 13.66 14.98
CA ARG A 99 8.84 13.32 15.69
C ARG A 99 8.97 11.90 16.25
N THR A 100 7.97 11.03 16.07
CA THR A 100 7.99 9.73 16.77
C THR A 100 8.62 8.60 15.95
N LYS A 101 8.86 7.46 16.63
CA LYS A 101 9.42 6.24 16.02
C LYS A 101 8.56 5.66 14.89
N ALA A 102 7.24 5.78 14.92
CA ALA A 102 6.42 5.22 13.83
C ALA A 102 6.28 6.12 12.61
N PHE A 103 6.53 7.44 12.71
CA PHE A 103 6.73 8.27 11.53
C PHE A 103 8.01 7.87 10.77
N ARG A 104 9.09 7.58 11.52
CA ARG A 104 10.31 7.01 10.95
C ARG A 104 10.05 5.64 10.32
N ALA A 105 9.32 4.75 10.99
CA ALA A 105 8.94 3.45 10.42
C ALA A 105 8.05 3.59 9.16
N TYR A 106 7.21 4.64 9.09
CA TYR A 106 6.41 4.93 7.90
C TYR A 106 7.29 5.39 6.72
N ARG A 107 8.16 6.38 6.88
CA ARG A 107 9.09 6.74 5.79
C ARG A 107 10.04 5.59 5.40
N GLU A 108 10.40 4.76 6.38
CA GLU A 108 11.30 3.64 6.15
C GLU A 108 10.65 2.55 5.30
N HIS A 109 9.35 2.25 5.46
CA HIS A 109 8.70 1.27 4.58
C HIS A 109 8.50 1.79 3.14
N GLU A 110 8.25 3.08 2.91
CA GLU A 110 8.21 3.65 1.55
C GLU A 110 9.57 3.48 0.84
N ARG A 111 10.66 3.75 1.58
CA ARG A 111 12.05 3.61 1.08
C ARG A 111 12.49 2.16 0.89
N ILE A 112 12.09 1.26 1.78
CA ILE A 112 12.31 -0.19 1.61
C ILE A 112 11.54 -0.65 0.38
N GLY A 113 10.25 -0.34 0.31
CA GLY A 113 9.37 -0.76 -0.77
C GLY A 113 9.86 -0.30 -2.13
N SER A 114 10.25 0.97 -2.25
CA SER A 114 10.79 1.51 -3.50
C SER A 114 12.07 0.78 -3.96
N ARG A 115 12.95 0.39 -3.03
CA ARG A 115 14.16 -0.38 -3.36
C ARG A 115 13.83 -1.81 -3.78
N MET A 116 12.87 -2.45 -3.12
CA MET A 116 12.40 -3.79 -3.49
C MET A 116 11.81 -3.77 -4.91
N LEU A 117 11.02 -2.74 -5.23
CA LEU A 117 10.44 -2.57 -6.57
C LEU A 117 11.50 -2.26 -7.62
N ALA A 118 12.47 -1.38 -7.32
CA ALA A 118 13.59 -1.13 -8.22
C ALA A 118 14.39 -2.42 -8.50
N ALA A 119 14.67 -3.24 -7.47
CA ALA A 119 15.35 -4.52 -7.62
C ALA A 119 14.50 -5.56 -8.40
N ALA A 120 13.18 -5.46 -8.31
CA ALA A 120 12.24 -6.27 -9.10
C ALA A 120 12.08 -5.80 -10.56
N GLY A 121 12.79 -4.74 -10.97
CA GLY A 121 12.71 -4.19 -12.33
C GLY A 121 11.46 -3.36 -12.59
N SER A 122 10.80 -2.83 -11.54
CA SER A 122 9.65 -1.94 -11.69
C SER A 122 10.00 -0.68 -12.47
N ASP A 123 8.99 -0.13 -13.14
CA ASP A 123 9.08 1.15 -13.83
C ASP A 123 9.55 2.28 -12.89
N PRO A 124 10.46 3.17 -13.32
CA PRO A 124 10.94 4.28 -12.50
C PRO A 124 9.83 5.20 -11.96
N GLN A 125 8.73 5.35 -12.71
CA GLN A 125 7.55 6.09 -12.28
C GLN A 125 6.82 5.36 -11.14
N THR A 126 6.70 4.03 -11.23
CA THR A 126 6.18 3.20 -10.12
C THR A 126 7.01 3.43 -8.86
N VAL A 127 8.34 3.28 -8.98
CA VAL A 127 9.28 3.41 -7.86
C VAL A 127 9.23 4.81 -7.23
N SER A 128 9.19 5.85 -8.05
CA SER A 128 9.16 7.24 -7.57
C SER A 128 7.86 7.57 -6.85
N LEU A 129 6.72 7.13 -7.39
CA LEU A 129 5.43 7.37 -6.76
C LEU A 129 5.27 6.63 -5.43
N VAL A 130 5.83 5.42 -5.29
CA VAL A 130 5.90 4.71 -4.00
C VAL A 130 6.77 5.45 -2.97
N ARG A 131 7.77 6.24 -3.39
CA ARG A 131 8.52 7.14 -2.49
C ARG A 131 7.78 8.43 -2.16
N GLY A 132 6.57 8.63 -2.71
CA GLY A 132 5.83 9.87 -2.59
C GLY A 132 6.38 11.01 -3.46
N GLU A 133 7.08 10.66 -4.54
CA GLU A 133 7.67 11.59 -5.51
C GLU A 133 6.95 11.52 -6.86
N GLY A 134 7.14 12.53 -7.72
CA GLY A 134 6.53 12.62 -9.05
C GLY A 134 5.38 13.62 -9.10
N ASP A 135 4.42 13.37 -10.00
CA ASP A 135 3.27 14.24 -10.21
C ASP A 135 2.46 14.44 -8.91
N VAL A 136 2.27 15.71 -8.54
CA VAL A 136 1.64 16.10 -7.28
C VAL A 136 0.20 15.61 -7.17
N ALA A 137 -0.54 15.57 -8.30
CA ALA A 137 -1.91 15.08 -8.32
C ALA A 137 -1.93 13.56 -8.11
N HIS A 138 -1.01 12.81 -8.71
CA HIS A 138 -0.90 11.36 -8.46
C HIS A 138 -0.52 11.04 -7.01
N VAL A 139 0.45 11.77 -6.44
CA VAL A 139 0.85 11.60 -5.02
C VAL A 139 -0.34 11.90 -4.09
N ALA A 140 -1.06 13.00 -4.34
CA ALA A 140 -2.23 13.37 -3.55
C ALA A 140 -3.37 12.36 -3.69
N ALA A 141 -3.63 11.87 -4.90
CA ALA A 141 -4.66 10.86 -5.16
C ALA A 141 -4.34 9.53 -4.48
N LEU A 142 -3.08 9.08 -4.51
CA LEU A 142 -2.65 7.87 -3.81
C LEU A 142 -2.87 7.99 -2.30
N ARG A 143 -2.42 9.08 -1.68
CA ARG A 143 -2.66 9.34 -0.25
C ARG A 143 -4.15 9.38 0.09
N ARG A 144 -4.97 9.98 -0.77
CA ARG A 144 -6.43 10.04 -0.58
C ARG A 144 -7.09 8.68 -0.74
N ALA A 145 -6.59 7.83 -1.63
CA ALA A 145 -7.08 6.47 -1.83
C ALA A 145 -6.74 5.54 -0.64
N ASP A 146 -5.61 5.79 0.03
CA ASP A 146 -5.13 5.03 1.19
C ASP A 146 -5.79 5.45 2.52
N ALA A 147 -6.20 6.72 2.65
CA ALA A 147 -6.80 7.24 3.87
C ALA A 147 -8.21 6.64 4.15
N VAL A 148 -8.27 5.60 5.00
CA VAL A 148 -9.51 5.00 5.57
C VAL A 148 -9.37 4.71 7.07
#